data_AF-A0A938LJC5-F1
#
_entry.id   AF-A0A938LJC5-F1
#
_cell.length_a   1.000
_cell.length_b   1.000
_cell.length_c   1.000
_cell.angle_alpha   90.00
_cell.angle_beta   90.00
_cell.angle_gamma   90.00
#
_symmetry.space_group_name_H-M   'P 1'
#
loop_
_entity.id
_entity.type
_entity.pdbx_description
1 polymer ?
#
loop_
_entity_poly.entity_id
_entity_poly.type
_entity_poly.pdbx_seq_one_letter_code
_entity_poly.pdbx_strand_id
1 'polypeptide(L)'
;MPTDPFAEWPADAKGIYPAPATAASACTYDAWDRLPRVFVDVNSNGAYDAGTDVLVARYEYDGLGRRVKKHYDSQAPAAPDGVDSYRHYYYNRSWQVVETRKAANENDEPETLQPDDCTDFHDARFNGRRLRAGRP
;
A
#
# COMPACT_ATOMS: atom_id res chain seq x y z
N MET A 1 -36.71 -15.11 4.28
CA MET A 1 -36.61 -13.72 3.81
C MET A 1 -35.26 -13.20 4.28
N PRO A 2 -34.26 -12.97 3.43
CA PRO A 2 -33.01 -12.37 3.89
C PRO A 2 -33.26 -10.88 4.17
N THR A 3 -33.05 -10.48 5.42
CA THR A 3 -33.04 -9.09 5.87
C THR A 3 -31.84 -8.38 5.27
N ASP A 4 -32.11 -7.29 4.56
CA ASP A 4 -31.10 -6.41 3.97
C ASP A 4 -30.14 -5.87 5.06
N PRO A 5 -28.81 -6.09 4.95
CA PRO A 5 -27.84 -5.66 5.96
C PRO A 5 -27.53 -4.15 5.93
N PHE A 6 -28.19 -3.34 5.09
CA PHE A 6 -27.86 -1.92 4.92
C PHE A 6 -28.83 -0.91 5.56
N ALA A 7 -29.73 -1.35 6.46
CA ALA A 7 -30.87 -0.52 6.85
C ALA A 7 -30.66 0.53 7.97
N GLU A 8 -29.54 0.62 8.69
CA GLU A 8 -29.48 1.46 9.91
C GLU A 8 -28.17 2.24 10.10
N TRP A 9 -27.76 3.04 9.12
CA TRP A 9 -26.66 4.00 9.31
C TRP A 9 -27.20 5.38 9.68
N PRO A 10 -26.92 5.93 10.88
CA PRO A 10 -27.24 7.32 11.21
C PRO A 10 -26.38 8.28 10.36
N ALA A 11 -27.01 9.36 9.91
CA ALA A 11 -26.57 10.24 8.83
C ALA A 11 -25.41 11.20 9.15
N ASP A 12 -24.65 10.96 10.23
CA ASP A 12 -23.70 11.93 10.79
C ASP A 12 -22.33 11.34 11.19
N ALA A 13 -22.08 10.05 10.97
CA ALA A 13 -20.74 9.48 11.14
C ALA A 13 -19.90 9.68 9.86
N LYS A 14 -18.90 10.56 9.93
CA LYS A 14 -17.86 10.75 8.91
C LYS A 14 -17.04 9.45 8.77
N GLY A 15 -17.56 8.48 8.02
CA GLY A 15 -16.86 7.37 7.36
C GLY A 15 -15.88 6.55 8.21
N ILE A 16 -16.37 5.82 9.21
CA ILE A 16 -15.68 4.61 9.68
C ILE A 16 -16.34 3.43 8.97
N TYR A 17 -15.73 2.94 7.90
CA TYR A 17 -16.14 1.68 7.29
C TYR A 17 -15.61 0.53 8.17
N PRO A 18 -16.46 -0.35 8.73
CA PRO A 18 -15.96 -1.49 9.46
C PRO A 18 -15.27 -2.42 8.47
N ALA A 19 -13.94 -2.49 8.54
CA ALA A 19 -13.20 -3.57 7.91
C ALA A 19 -13.68 -4.89 8.54
N PRO A 20 -13.83 -5.98 7.77
CA PRO A 20 -14.01 -7.32 8.36
C PRO A 20 -12.87 -7.58 9.35
N ALA A 21 -13.06 -8.48 10.33
CA ALA A 21 -12.20 -8.72 11.51
C ALA A 21 -10.74 -9.19 11.27
N THR A 22 -10.12 -8.74 10.19
CA THR A 22 -8.67 -8.53 10.03
C THR A 22 -8.27 -7.27 10.80
N ALA A 23 -7.16 -7.31 11.54
CA ALA A 23 -6.70 -6.25 12.45
C ALA A 23 -7.04 -4.83 11.96
N ALA A 24 -7.59 -4.01 12.86
CA ALA A 24 -7.81 -2.59 12.58
C ALA A 24 -6.49 -1.96 12.12
N SER A 25 -6.57 -0.91 11.31
CA SER A 25 -5.39 -0.17 10.86
C SER A 25 -5.43 1.25 11.42
N ALA A 26 -4.33 1.67 12.05
CA ALA A 26 -4.14 3.04 12.48
C ALA A 26 -3.40 3.84 11.38
N CYS A 27 -3.82 5.08 11.15
CA CYS A 27 -3.26 5.96 10.12
C CYS A 27 -2.81 7.28 10.74
N THR A 28 -1.71 7.83 10.25
CA THR A 28 -1.29 9.21 10.59
C THR A 28 -1.34 10.08 9.36
N TYR A 29 -1.72 11.36 9.52
CA TYR A 29 -1.82 12.33 8.45
C TYR A 29 -0.85 13.49 8.67
N ASP A 30 -0.30 14.04 7.58
CA ASP A 30 0.53 15.24 7.64
C ASP A 30 -0.32 16.53 7.59
N ALA A 31 0.34 17.70 7.63
CA ALA A 31 -0.34 19.00 7.63
C ALA A 31 -1.10 19.32 6.33
N TRP A 32 -1.00 18.47 5.31
CA TRP A 32 -1.70 18.59 4.03
C TRP A 32 -2.76 17.50 3.83
N ASP A 33 -3.18 16.84 4.90
CA ASP A 33 -4.12 15.69 4.88
C ASP A 33 -3.64 14.53 4.00
N ARG A 34 -2.33 14.40 3.79
CA ARG A 34 -1.74 13.25 3.10
C ARG A 34 -1.43 12.17 4.12
N LEU A 35 -1.37 10.91 3.67
CA LEU A 35 -1.13 9.74 4.50
C LEU A 35 0.36 9.36 4.48
N PRO A 36 1.21 9.80 5.43
CA PRO A 36 2.61 9.39 5.50
C PRO A 36 2.82 7.99 6.08
N ARG A 37 1.94 7.46 6.95
CA ARG A 37 2.17 6.16 7.61
C ARG A 37 0.87 5.42 7.92
N VAL A 38 0.94 4.09 7.80
CA VAL A 38 -0.12 3.13 8.16
C VAL A 38 0.47 2.08 9.09
N PHE A 39 -0.29 1.69 10.10
CA PHE A 39 0.10 0.71 11.10
C PHE A 39 -0.98 -0.36 11.26
N VAL A 40 -0.59 -1.55 11.72
CA VAL A 40 -1.50 -2.51 12.33
C VAL A 40 -1.82 -1.99 13.73
N ASP A 41 -3.11 -1.77 14.00
CA ASP A 41 -3.62 -1.47 15.33
C ASP A 41 -3.70 -2.79 16.10
N VAL A 42 -2.67 -3.05 16.91
CA VAL A 42 -2.48 -4.34 17.59
C VAL A 42 -3.48 -4.52 18.73
N ASN A 43 -3.87 -3.42 19.37
CA ASN A 43 -4.77 -3.45 20.52
C ASN A 43 -6.24 -3.20 20.14
N SER A 44 -6.52 -2.91 18.86
CA SER A 44 -7.85 -2.70 18.28
C SER A 44 -8.63 -1.55 18.93
N ASN A 45 -7.95 -0.50 19.38
CA ASN A 45 -8.59 0.66 20.01
C ASN A 45 -8.98 1.77 19.02
N GLY A 46 -8.63 1.63 17.74
CA GLY A 46 -8.94 2.59 16.67
C GLY A 46 -8.08 3.85 16.69
N ALA A 47 -6.99 3.88 17.44
CA ALA A 47 -6.04 4.98 17.55
C ALA A 47 -4.62 4.49 17.26
N TYR A 48 -3.73 5.42 16.87
CA TYR A 48 -2.30 5.10 16.76
C TYR A 48 -1.63 5.16 18.13
N ASP A 49 -1.03 4.04 18.54
CA ASP A 49 -0.26 3.94 19.78
C ASP A 49 1.23 3.71 19.51
N ALA A 50 2.01 4.76 19.78
CA ALA A 50 3.46 4.72 19.62
C ALA A 50 4.08 3.61 20.50
N GLY A 51 4.80 2.69 19.86
CA GLY A 51 5.47 1.56 20.52
C GLY A 51 4.59 0.34 20.76
N THR A 52 3.29 0.40 20.43
CA THR A 52 2.39 -0.76 20.43
C THR A 52 2.03 -1.17 19.00
N ASP A 53 1.67 -0.19 18.18
CA ASP A 53 1.29 -0.44 16.79
C ASP A 53 2.49 -0.67 15.89
N VAL A 54 2.31 -1.56 14.90
CA VAL A 54 3.40 -2.01 14.03
C VAL A 54 3.26 -1.37 12.65
N LEU A 55 4.35 -0.79 12.15
CA LEU A 55 4.35 -0.08 10.85
C LEU A 55 4.11 -1.06 9.70
N VAL A 56 3.07 -0.80 8.90
CA VAL A 56 2.78 -1.51 7.65
C VAL A 56 3.51 -0.83 6.49
N ALA A 57 3.37 0.49 6.41
CA ALA A 57 3.96 1.26 5.33
C ALA A 57 4.20 2.72 5.70
N ARG A 58 5.27 3.28 5.13
CA ARG A 58 5.58 4.71 5.10
C ARG A 58 5.59 5.22 3.65
N TYR A 59 5.08 6.42 3.46
CA TYR A 59 4.96 7.06 2.16
C TYR A 59 5.68 8.42 2.16
N GLU A 60 6.41 8.68 1.09
CA GLU A 60 7.07 9.96 0.84
C GLU A 60 6.40 10.64 -0.34
N TYR A 61 6.30 11.96 -0.27
CA TYR A 61 5.60 12.78 -1.26
C TYR A 61 6.51 13.90 -1.76
N ASP A 62 6.39 14.24 -3.04
CA ASP A 62 7.04 15.43 -3.59
C ASP A 62 6.30 16.73 -3.21
N GLY A 63 6.87 17.88 -3.63
CA GLY A 63 6.26 19.19 -3.42
C GLY A 63 4.93 19.42 -4.14
N LEU A 64 4.54 18.52 -5.06
CA LEU A 64 3.24 18.52 -5.74
C LEU A 64 2.23 17.56 -5.08
N GLY A 65 2.62 16.87 -4.00
CA GLY A 65 1.76 15.91 -3.30
C GLY A 65 1.66 14.53 -3.96
N ARG A 66 2.53 14.21 -4.92
CA ARG A 66 2.57 12.89 -5.54
C ARG A 66 3.46 11.97 -4.72
N ARG A 67 3.05 10.71 -4.53
CA ARG A 67 3.82 9.71 -3.78
C ARG A 67 5.06 9.31 -4.58
N VAL A 68 6.25 9.59 -4.08
CA VAL A 68 7.52 9.28 -4.77
C VAL A 68 8.20 8.01 -4.27
N LYS A 69 8.01 7.67 -2.99
CA LYS A 69 8.58 6.46 -2.38
C LYS A 69 7.56 5.78 -1.46
N LYS A 70 7.50 4.45 -1.51
CA LYS A 70 6.76 3.59 -0.57
C LYS A 70 7.76 2.66 0.10
N HIS A 71 7.76 2.70 1.43
CA HIS A 71 8.46 1.78 2.31
C HIS A 71 7.38 0.88 2.86
N TYR A 72 7.52 -0.44 2.77
CA TYR A 72 6.52 -1.36 3.29
C TYR A 72 7.16 -2.64 3.77
N ASP A 73 6.46 -3.23 4.72
CA ASP A 73 6.69 -4.58 5.17
C ASP A 73 5.94 -5.55 4.22
N SER A 74 6.67 -6.47 3.59
CA SER A 74 6.11 -7.42 2.63
C SER A 74 5.22 -8.50 3.25
N GLN A 75 5.33 -8.70 4.57
CA GLN A 75 4.56 -9.66 5.36
C GLN A 75 3.36 -9.01 6.07
N ALA A 76 3.33 -7.68 6.14
CA ALA A 76 2.20 -6.93 6.67
C ALA A 76 0.94 -7.01 5.76
N PRO A 77 -0.27 -6.96 6.35
CA PRO A 77 -0.54 -6.84 7.78
C PRO A 77 -0.57 -8.18 8.53
N ALA A 78 -0.37 -9.31 7.85
CA ALA A 78 -0.59 -10.64 8.42
C ALA A 78 0.45 -11.04 9.46
N ALA A 79 1.72 -10.73 9.22
CA ALA A 79 2.83 -11.06 10.10
C ALA A 79 3.96 -10.02 9.99
N PRO A 80 3.73 -8.77 10.44
CA PRO A 80 4.70 -7.71 10.24
C PRO A 80 5.98 -7.97 11.04
N ASP A 81 7.13 -7.84 10.38
CA ASP A 81 8.48 -8.02 10.93
C ASP A 81 9.42 -6.84 10.65
N GLY A 82 8.92 -5.80 9.98
CA GLY A 82 9.63 -4.57 9.69
C GLY A 82 9.62 -4.20 8.21
N VAL A 83 10.01 -2.96 7.90
CA VAL A 83 10.10 -2.51 6.51
C VAL A 83 11.26 -3.23 5.82
N ASP A 84 10.92 -4.04 4.81
CA ASP A 84 11.86 -4.86 4.04
C ASP A 84 11.81 -4.56 2.53
N SER A 85 10.87 -3.72 2.10
CA SER A 85 10.57 -3.48 0.70
C SER A 85 10.36 -2.00 0.38
N TYR A 86 10.92 -1.58 -0.75
CA TYR A 86 10.91 -0.19 -1.19
C TYR A 86 10.41 -0.11 -2.63
N ARG A 87 9.65 0.95 -2.94
CA ARG A 87 9.18 1.20 -4.30
C ARG A 87 9.22 2.68 -4.64
N HIS A 88 9.86 2.98 -5.77
CA HIS A 88 9.95 4.33 -6.35
C HIS A 88 8.87 4.51 -7.41
N TYR A 89 8.34 5.73 -7.54
CA TYR A 89 7.31 6.08 -8.52
C TYR A 89 7.78 7.26 -9.38
N TYR A 90 7.70 7.10 -10.69
CA TYR A 90 8.03 8.15 -11.66
C TYR A 90 6.80 8.56 -12.41
N TYR A 91 6.63 9.88 -12.56
CA TYR A 91 5.43 10.48 -13.12
C TYR A 91 5.76 11.32 -14.35
N ASN A 92 4.88 11.28 -15.35
CA ASN A 92 4.92 12.26 -16.42
C ASN A 92 4.29 13.61 -15.98
N ARG A 93 4.32 14.60 -16.87
CA ARG A 93 3.73 15.93 -16.60
C ARG A 93 2.20 15.91 -16.44
N SER A 94 1.54 14.89 -16.97
CA SER A 94 0.11 14.65 -16.83
C SER A 94 -0.24 13.85 -15.56
N TRP A 95 0.72 13.69 -14.65
CA TRP A 95 0.56 13.03 -13.34
C TRP A 95 0.21 11.54 -13.42
N GLN A 96 0.52 10.90 -14.54
CA GLN A 96 0.42 9.45 -14.68
C GLN A 96 1.72 8.81 -14.21
N VAL A 97 1.62 7.73 -13.44
CA VAL A 97 2.77 6.86 -13.17
C VAL A 97 3.20 6.22 -14.48
N VAL A 98 4.42 6.50 -14.91
CA VAL A 98 5.01 5.91 -16.13
C VAL A 98 5.92 4.75 -15.82
N GLU A 99 6.44 4.69 -14.59
CA GLU A 99 7.41 3.69 -14.18
C GLU A 99 7.39 3.53 -12.67
N THR A 100 7.60 2.30 -12.20
CA THR A 100 7.95 2.01 -10.81
C THR A 100 9.22 1.19 -10.77
N ARG A 101 9.96 1.27 -9.66
CA ARG A 101 11.14 0.44 -9.43
C ARG A 101 11.09 -0.13 -8.01
N LYS A 102 11.21 -1.45 -7.87
CA LYS A 102 11.31 -2.11 -6.56
C LYS A 102 12.78 -2.21 -6.11
N ALA A 103 13.00 -1.92 -4.83
CA ALA A 103 14.26 -2.12 -4.12
C ALA A 103 14.06 -3.01 -2.90
N ALA A 104 15.11 -3.74 -2.54
CA ALA A 104 15.16 -4.54 -1.31
C ALA A 104 15.86 -3.77 -0.18
N ASN A 105 16.73 -2.80 -0.51
CA ASN A 105 17.37 -1.94 0.47
C ASN A 105 16.89 -0.50 0.33
N GLU A 106 16.76 0.19 1.45
CA GLU A 106 16.32 1.60 1.47
C GLU A 106 17.24 2.52 0.67
N ASN A 107 18.53 2.18 0.68
CA ASN A 107 19.63 2.94 0.11
C ASN A 107 20.00 2.51 -1.32
N ASP A 108 19.26 1.57 -1.93
CA ASP A 108 19.48 1.25 -3.32
C ASP A 108 19.16 2.49 -4.16
N GLU A 109 20.16 3.01 -4.87
CA GLU A 109 20.00 4.21 -5.66
C GLU A 109 19.01 3.93 -6.82
N PRO A 110 17.98 4.78 -6.99
CA PRO A 110 16.90 4.51 -7.93
C PRO A 110 17.38 4.24 -9.35
N GLU A 111 18.42 4.94 -9.81
CA GLU A 111 19.03 4.79 -11.14
C GLU A 111 19.63 3.41 -11.40
N THR A 112 19.99 2.68 -10.34
CA THR A 112 20.59 1.34 -10.43
C THR A 112 19.55 0.23 -10.54
N LEU A 113 18.30 0.54 -10.17
CA LEU A 113 17.19 -0.40 -10.20
C LEU A 113 16.60 -0.50 -11.61
N GLN A 114 16.19 -1.71 -11.98
CA GLN A 114 15.41 -1.92 -13.20
C GLN A 114 13.96 -1.45 -13.00
N PRO A 115 13.31 -0.94 -14.05
CA PRO A 115 11.86 -0.76 -14.07
C PRO A 115 11.15 -2.06 -13.70
N ASP A 116 10.07 -1.95 -12.93
CA ASP A 116 9.13 -3.05 -12.78
C ASP A 116 8.48 -3.26 -14.15
N ASP A 117 8.80 -4.39 -14.80
CA ASP A 117 8.20 -4.70 -16.09
C ASP A 117 6.67 -4.83 -15.93
N CYS A 118 5.90 -4.40 -16.94
CA CYS A 118 4.45 -4.68 -17.01
C CYS A 118 4.14 -6.20 -16.96
N THR A 119 5.16 -7.06 -17.10
CA THR A 119 5.07 -8.52 -17.01
C THR A 119 5.14 -9.08 -15.59
N ASP A 120 5.35 -8.28 -14.54
CA ASP A 120 5.30 -8.79 -13.16
C ASP A 120 3.86 -9.14 -12.70
N PHE A 121 2.83 -8.73 -13.46
CA PHE A 121 1.48 -9.31 -13.36
C PHE A 121 1.33 -10.67 -14.08
N HIS A 122 2.29 -11.07 -14.90
CA HIS A 122 2.28 -12.30 -15.68
C HIS A 122 3.19 -13.40 -15.13
N ASP A 123 4.06 -13.14 -14.15
CA ASP A 123 4.91 -14.16 -13.52
C ASP A 123 4.39 -14.64 -12.14
N ALA A 124 3.09 -14.39 -11.86
CA ALA A 124 2.32 -15.34 -11.07
C ALA A 124 2.22 -16.64 -11.86
N ARG A 125 3.26 -17.47 -11.76
CA ARG A 125 3.33 -18.81 -12.37
C ARG A 125 2.19 -19.67 -11.84
N PHE A 126 1.04 -19.63 -12.51
CA PHE A 126 0.09 -20.73 -12.47
C PHE A 126 0.71 -21.88 -13.27
N ASN A 127 1.34 -22.83 -12.57
CA ASN A 127 1.68 -24.17 -13.07
C ASN A 127 2.41 -24.25 -14.43
N GLY A 128 3.51 -23.51 -14.59
CA GLY A 128 4.58 -23.93 -15.52
C GLY A 128 4.25 -24.04 -17.02
N ARG A 129 3.24 -23.35 -17.55
CA ARG A 129 2.98 -23.30 -19.00
C ARG A 129 2.99 -21.87 -19.54
N ARG A 130 3.99 -21.57 -20.39
CA ARG A 130 4.00 -20.39 -21.26
C ARG A 130 2.89 -20.50 -22.31
N LEU A 131 1.90 -19.62 -22.27
CA LEU A 131 1.02 -19.41 -23.40
C LEU A 131 1.82 -18.65 -24.47
N ARG A 132 2.03 -19.30 -25.62
CA ARG A 132 2.65 -18.65 -26.79
C ARG A 132 1.66 -17.60 -27.32
N ALA A 133 2.02 -16.33 -27.25
CA ALA A 133 1.36 -15.31 -28.04
C ALA A 133 1.69 -15.56 -29.51
N GLY A 134 0.71 -16.02 -30.29
CA GLY A 134 0.75 -15.97 -31.74
C GLY A 134 0.79 -14.50 -32.18
N ARG A 135 1.71 -14.19 -33.09
CA ARG A 135 1.80 -12.91 -33.80
C ARG A 135 1.35 -13.14 -35.26
N PRO A 136 0.99 -12.06 -35.95
CA PRO A 136 -0.33 -11.79 -36.52
C PRO A 136 -0.77 -12.72 -37.66
#